data_AF-A0A151XIT2-F1
#
_entry.id   AF-A0A151XIT2-F1
#
_cell.length_a   1.000
_cell.length_b   1.000
_cell.length_c   1.000
_cell.angle_alpha   90.00
_cell.angle_beta   90.00
_cell.angle_gamma   90.00
#
_symmetry.space_group_name_H-M   'P 1'
#
loop_
_entity.id
_entity.type
_entity.pdbx_description
1 polymer ?
#
loop_
_entity_poly.entity_id
_entity_poly.type
_entity_poly.pdbx_seq_one_letter_code
_entity_poly.pdbx_strand_id
1 'polypeptide(L)'
;MNQLATITYQTLKYLEYMPCNKQNPKKIQEFLRAMEAIKLSKSEKLTLLNLYPTTPLEIQLMVEESEERLSEEEVETVLQIVAKVQEDEEDTEQET
;
A
#
# COMPACT_ATOMS: atom_id res chain seq x y z
N MET A 1 0.86 19.16 30.34
CA MET A 1 1.67 17.94 30.21
C MET A 1 0.86 16.76 29.62
N ASN A 2 -0.08 16.98 28.68
CA ASN A 2 -0.89 15.90 28.08
C ASN A 2 -1.02 15.97 26.55
N GLN A 3 -0.44 16.96 25.87
CA GLN A 3 -0.56 17.11 24.41
C GLN A 3 0.11 15.94 23.67
N LEU A 4 1.25 15.44 24.17
CA LEU A 4 1.94 14.29 23.59
C LEU A 4 1.12 13.01 23.70
N ALA A 5 0.55 12.73 24.88
CA ALA A 5 -0.30 11.55 25.06
C ALA A 5 -1.53 11.60 24.14
N THR A 6 -2.16 12.76 24.00
CA THR A 6 -3.31 12.94 23.11
C THR A 6 -2.94 12.74 21.64
N ILE A 7 -1.85 13.36 21.15
CA ILE A 7 -1.46 13.20 19.75
C ILE A 7 -1.02 11.77 19.44
N THR A 8 -0.30 11.11 20.35
CA THR A 8 0.09 9.70 20.16
C THR A 8 -1.14 8.80 20.10
N TYR A 9 -2.11 8.96 21.00
CA TYR A 9 -3.33 8.16 21.00
C TYR A 9 -4.17 8.38 19.73
N GLN A 10 -4.37 9.64 19.33
CA GLN A 10 -5.14 9.96 18.12
C GLN A 10 -4.46 9.43 16.86
N THR A 11 -3.14 9.58 16.74
CA THR A 11 -2.37 9.07 15.60
C THR A 11 -2.38 7.55 15.54
N LEU A 12 -2.15 6.87 16.66
CA LEU A 12 -2.18 5.40 16.69
C LEU A 12 -3.57 4.89 16.31
N LYS A 13 -4.62 5.48 16.90
CA LYS A 13 -6.00 5.16 16.58
C LYS A 13 -6.31 5.38 15.11
N TYR A 14 -5.86 6.49 14.52
CA TYR A 14 -6.04 6.75 13.09
C TYR A 14 -5.35 5.68 12.22
N LEU A 15 -4.11 5.34 12.53
CA LEU A 15 -3.35 4.32 11.80
C LEU A 15 -3.93 2.92 11.94
N GLU A 16 -4.56 2.58 13.07
CA GLU A 16 -5.25 1.29 13.27
C GLU A 16 -6.45 1.10 12.32
N TYR A 17 -7.16 2.17 11.95
CA TYR A 17 -8.27 2.12 10.97
C TYR A 17 -7.80 2.16 9.52
N MET A 18 -6.54 2.51 9.27
CA MET A 18 -5.99 2.57 7.91
C MET A 18 -5.64 1.16 7.42
N PRO A 19 -5.73 0.90 6.10
CA PRO A 19 -5.45 -0.42 5.54
C PRO A 19 -3.96 -0.81 5.67
N CYS A 20 -3.07 0.14 6.00
CA CYS A 20 -1.66 -0.12 6.29
C CYS A 20 -1.35 -0.67 7.69
N ASN A 21 -2.36 -0.89 8.54
CA ASN A 21 -2.19 -1.40 9.90
C ASN A 21 -1.52 -2.78 9.98
N LYS A 22 -1.59 -3.60 8.91
CA LYS A 22 -1.02 -4.95 8.82
C LYS A 22 0.35 -5.01 8.11
N GLN A 23 0.98 -3.86 7.86
CA GLN A 23 2.26 -3.84 7.17
C GLN A 23 3.42 -4.29 8.07
N ASN A 24 4.39 -4.94 7.45
CA ASN A 24 5.65 -5.30 8.09
C ASN A 24 6.85 -4.82 7.23
N PRO A 25 8.05 -4.65 7.82
CA PRO A 25 9.20 -4.14 7.08
C PRO A 25 9.59 -4.99 5.85
N LYS A 26 9.36 -6.31 5.88
CA LYS A 26 9.67 -7.21 4.76
C LYS A 26 8.73 -6.97 3.57
N LYS A 27 7.42 -6.92 3.85
CA LYS A 27 6.34 -6.59 2.90
C LYS A 27 6.59 -5.26 2.21
N ILE A 28 7.01 -4.24 2.98
CA ILE A 28 7.34 -2.92 2.42
C ILE A 28 8.53 -3.03 1.46
N GLN A 29 9.58 -3.79 1.81
CA GLN A 29 10.73 -3.98 0.91
C GLN A 29 10.35 -4.76 -0.35
N GLU A 30 9.52 -5.80 -0.22
CA GLU A 30 9.04 -6.61 -1.34
C GLU A 30 8.16 -5.79 -2.28
N PHE A 31 7.23 -5.01 -1.74
CA PHE A 31 6.42 -4.04 -2.49
C PHE A 31 7.31 -3.06 -3.26
N LEU A 32 8.30 -2.45 -2.60
CA LEU A 32 9.18 -1.48 -3.24
C LEU A 32 10.00 -2.10 -4.37
N ARG A 33 10.49 -3.34 -4.20
CA ARG A 33 11.20 -4.09 -5.25
C ARG A 33 10.30 -4.44 -6.43
N ALA A 34 9.09 -4.92 -6.18
CA ALA A 34 8.13 -5.25 -7.24
C ALA A 34 7.72 -3.99 -8.03
N MET A 35 7.61 -2.85 -7.35
CA MET A 35 7.31 -1.54 -7.95
C MET A 35 8.53 -0.86 -8.60
N GLU A 36 9.72 -1.47 -8.63
CA GLU A 36 10.88 -0.91 -9.37
C GLU A 36 10.68 -0.98 -10.88
N ALA A 37 9.96 -1.98 -11.38
CA ALA A 37 9.68 -2.15 -12.80
C ALA A 37 8.76 -1.05 -13.36
N ILE A 38 7.97 -0.41 -12.48
CA ILE A 38 6.95 0.57 -12.85
C ILE A 38 7.45 1.97 -12.54
N LYS A 39 7.32 2.89 -13.50
CA LYS A 39 7.83 4.26 -13.41
C LYS A 39 6.93 5.16 -12.55
N LEU A 40 6.89 4.87 -11.26
CA LEU A 40 6.17 5.64 -10.25
C LEU A 40 7.11 6.54 -9.43
N SER A 41 6.62 7.71 -9.06
CA SER A 41 7.29 8.62 -8.14
C SER A 41 7.29 8.07 -6.71
N LYS A 42 8.16 8.62 -5.85
CA LYS A 42 8.25 8.17 -4.44
C LYS A 42 6.95 8.44 -3.67
N SER A 43 6.28 9.55 -3.96
CA SER A 43 4.99 9.90 -3.35
C SER A 43 3.90 8.94 -3.81
N GLU A 44 3.83 8.63 -5.10
CA GLU A 44 2.87 7.66 -5.64
C GLU A 44 3.04 6.28 -4.98
N LYS A 45 4.28 5.77 -4.91
CA LYS A 45 4.58 4.50 -4.25
C LYS A 45 4.15 4.49 -2.78
N LEU A 46 4.36 5.59 -2.06
CA LEU A 46 3.95 5.73 -0.67
C LEU A 46 2.42 5.77 -0.52
N THR A 47 1.73 6.46 -1.42
CA THR A 47 0.27 6.56 -1.41
C THR A 47 -0.37 5.21 -1.70
N LEU A 48 0.13 4.47 -2.70
CA LEU A 48 -0.30 3.10 -3.02
C LEU A 48 -0.11 2.15 -1.84
N LEU A 49 1.06 2.23 -1.19
CA LEU A 49 1.37 1.44 -0.01
C LEU A 49 0.44 1.76 1.17
N ASN A 50 0.08 3.03 1.38
CA ASN A 50 -0.74 3.43 2.53
C ASN A 50 -2.23 3.12 2.37
N LEU A 51 -2.76 3.16 1.14
CA LEU A 51 -4.20 3.13 0.89
C LEU A 51 -4.70 1.83 0.26
N TYR A 52 -3.82 0.96 -0.24
CA TYR A 52 -4.20 -0.33 -0.86
C TYR A 52 -5.31 -0.20 -1.92
N PRO A 53 -4.99 0.32 -3.12
CA PRO A 53 -5.97 0.38 -4.17
C PRO A 53 -6.46 -1.03 -4.53
N THR A 54 -7.77 -1.18 -4.61
CA THR A 54 -8.46 -2.41 -5.01
C THR A 54 -8.99 -2.32 -6.44
N THR A 55 -9.09 -1.10 -6.98
CA THR A 55 -9.62 -0.87 -8.33
C THR A 55 -8.68 -0.02 -9.20
N PRO A 56 -8.70 -0.20 -10.53
CA PRO A 56 -7.95 0.65 -11.46
C PRO A 56 -8.27 2.14 -11.30
N LEU A 57 -9.54 2.47 -11.02
CA LEU A 57 -10.00 3.84 -10.82
C LEU A 57 -9.31 4.52 -9.63
N GLU A 58 -9.06 3.77 -8.55
CA GLU A 58 -8.31 4.31 -7.40
C GLU A 58 -6.87 4.64 -7.78
N ILE A 59 -6.22 3.80 -8.58
CA ILE A 59 -4.86 4.06 -9.09
C ILE A 59 -4.85 5.35 -9.92
N GLN A 60 -5.88 5.57 -10.75
CA GLN A 60 -6.00 6.79 -11.55
C GLN A 60 -6.11 8.06 -10.69
N LEU A 61 -6.71 7.97 -9.49
CA LEU A 61 -6.80 9.07 -8.54
C LEU A 61 -5.50 9.29 -7.75
N MET A 62 -4.65 8.26 -7.65
CA MET A 62 -3.41 8.28 -6.86
C MET A 62 -2.18 8.64 -7.68
N VAL A 63 -2.20 8.37 -8.99
CA VAL A 63 -1.10 8.60 -9.93
C VAL A 63 -1.49 9.68 -10.93
N GLU A 64 -0.73 10.78 -10.95
CA GLU A 64 -0.94 11.88 -11.90
C GLU A 64 -0.68 11.41 -13.33
N GLU A 65 -1.58 11.77 -14.25
CA GLU A 65 -1.51 11.43 -15.68
C GLU A 65 -1.33 9.91 -15.91
N SER A 66 -1.96 9.10 -15.05
CA SER A 66 -1.86 7.64 -15.08
C SER A 66 -2.20 7.03 -16.45
N GLU A 67 -3.21 7.56 -17.15
CA GLU A 67 -3.62 7.07 -18.48
C GLU A 67 -2.56 7.28 -19.57
N GLU A 68 -1.68 8.29 -19.42
CA GLU A 68 -0.58 8.55 -20.35
C GLU A 68 0.73 7.87 -19.92
N ARG A 69 0.90 7.63 -18.62
CA ARG A 69 2.14 7.13 -18.02
C ARG A 69 2.16 5.63 -17.80
N LEU A 70 1.00 5.00 -17.65
CA LEU A 70 0.87 3.58 -17.32
C LEU A 70 -0.01 2.89 -18.37
N SER A 71 0.45 1.74 -18.83
CA SER A 71 -0.38 0.83 -19.62
C SER A 71 -1.41 0.11 -18.74
N GLU A 72 -2.50 -0.39 -19.36
CA GLU A 72 -3.49 -1.22 -18.67
C GLU A 72 -2.84 -2.44 -17.98
N GLU A 73 -1.83 -3.04 -18.61
CA GLU A 73 -1.07 -4.17 -18.04
C GLU A 73 -0.27 -3.76 -16.80
N GLU A 74 0.32 -2.56 -16.79
CA GLU A 74 1.03 -2.05 -15.61
C GLU A 74 0.05 -1.75 -14.46
N VAL A 75 -1.12 -1.20 -14.76
CA VAL A 75 -2.16 -0.94 -13.76
C VAL A 75 -2.63 -2.25 -13.12
N GLU A 76 -2.88 -3.29 -13.92
CA GLU A 76 -3.22 -4.61 -13.42
C GLU A 76 -2.09 -5.21 -12.59
N THR A 77 -0.84 -5.04 -13.04
CA THR A 77 0.35 -5.49 -12.29
C THR A 77 0.44 -4.78 -10.93
N VAL A 78 0.15 -3.48 -10.85
CA VAL A 78 0.11 -2.73 -9.59
C VAL A 78 -0.93 -3.34 -8.65
N LEU A 79 -2.15 -3.60 -9.14
CA LEU A 79 -3.22 -4.19 -8.33
C LEU A 79 -2.82 -5.56 -7.80
N GLN A 80 -2.20 -6.40 -8.63
CA GLN A 80 -1.72 -7.71 -8.20
C GLN A 80 -0.62 -7.62 -7.13
N ILE A 81 0.33 -6.69 -7.28
CA ILE A 81 1.39 -6.47 -6.28
C ILE A 81 0.78 -6.01 -4.95
N VAL A 82 -0.18 -5.08 -5.00
CA VAL A 82 -0.87 -4.55 -3.81
C VAL A 82 -1.67 -5.66 -3.12
N ALA A 83 -2.43 -6.44 -3.87
CA ALA A 83 -3.22 -7.57 -3.36
C ALA A 83 -2.34 -8.62 -2.69
N LYS A 84 -1.21 -8.99 -3.31
CA LYS A 84 -0.25 -9.95 -2.73
C LYS A 84 0.27 -9.50 -1.37
N VAL A 85 0.66 -8.22 -1.26
CA VAL A 85 1.16 -7.65 0.00
C VAL A 85 0.07 -7.63 1.09
N GLN A 86 -1.20 -7.57 0.69
CA GLN A 86 -2.36 -7.66 1.58
C GLN A 86 -2.65 -9.09 2.05
N GLU A 87 -2.55 -10.09 1.15
CA GLU A 87 -3.01 -11.48 1.35
C GLU A 87 -2.01 -12.40 2.08
N ASP A 88 -0.72 -12.05 2.19
CA ASP A 88 0.33 -12.88 2.83
C ASP A 88 0.15 -13.10 4.36
N GLU A 89 -1.06 -13.01 4.91
CA GLU A 89 -1.42 -13.43 6.27
C GLU A 89 -2.27 -14.71 6.34
N GLU A 90 -2.78 -15.30 5.23
CA GLU A 90 -3.61 -16.51 5.33
C GLU A 90 -2.83 -17.85 5.39
N ASP A 91 -1.50 -17.89 5.19
CA ASP A 91 -0.72 -19.14 5.15
C ASP A 91 0.24 -19.33 6.35
N THR A 92 -0.23 -19.18 7.60
CA THR A 92 0.55 -19.69 8.77
C THR A 92 -0.24 -20.31 9.91
N GLU A 93 -1.48 -20.76 9.67
CA GLU A 93 -2.24 -21.59 10.63
C GLU A 93 -2.84 -22.85 10.00
N GLN A 94 -2.04 -23.66 9.29
CA GLN A 94 -2.32 -25.09 9.17
C GLN A 94 -1.02 -25.90 9.27
N GLU A 95 -1.07 -26.93 10.13
CA GLU A 95 -0.08 -28.00 10.40
C GLU A 95 1.07 -27.70 11.39
N THR A 96 0.80 -27.85 12.69
CA THR A 96 1.37 -28.95 13.50
C THR A 96 0.67 -29.11 14.85
#